data_AF-A0A950PDF7-F1
#
_entry.id   AF-A0A950PDF7-F1
#
_cell.length_a   1.000
_cell.length_b   1.000
_cell.length_c   1.000
_cell.angle_alpha   90.00
_cell.angle_beta   90.00
_cell.angle_gamma   90.00
#
_symmetry.space_group_name_H-M   'P 1'
#
loop_
_entity.id
_entity.type
_entity.pdbx_description
1 polymer ?
#
loop_
_entity_poly.entity_id
_entity_poly.type
_entity_poly.pdbx_seq_one_letter_code
_entity_poly.pdbx_strand_id
1 'polypeptide(L)'
;MGLQAEPVTVSDWRARVHTLRRHGATEQEIAFLSSRRVELNAMTSRQFIDFLEAKLVEHGVKKVLPEAGVIEKHARRLIEQRLARDALAEIREDLANEAAGYPLPEDLVAWVQNNLDEYPSLAWDTVLAHAIDEGMSS
;
A
#
# COMPACT_ATOMS: atom_id res chain seq x y z
N MET A 1 27.08 -10.37 11.97
CA MET A 1 26.33 -9.18 11.51
C MET A 1 27.22 -7.96 11.73
N GLY A 2 27.93 -7.49 10.71
CA GLY A 2 28.85 -6.35 10.79
C GLY A 2 28.13 -4.99 10.79
N LEU A 3 27.10 -4.85 11.63
CA LEU A 3 26.31 -3.62 11.71
C LEU A 3 27.08 -2.56 12.50
N GLN A 4 27.11 -1.33 11.98
CA GLN A 4 27.73 -0.21 12.67
C GLN A 4 26.91 0.17 13.90
N ALA A 5 27.57 0.28 15.04
CA ALA A 5 26.95 0.65 16.31
C ALA A 5 27.28 2.11 16.63
N GLU A 6 26.25 2.93 16.79
CA GLU A 6 26.38 4.33 17.20
C GLU A 6 25.94 4.51 18.66
N PRO A 7 26.49 5.52 19.36
CA PRO A 7 26.06 5.84 20.72
C PRO A 7 24.59 6.30 20.77
N VAL A 8 23.88 5.87 21.82
CA VAL A 8 22.47 6.20 22.03
C VAL A 8 22.35 7.60 22.64
N THR A 9 21.77 8.56 21.91
CA THR A 9 21.33 9.85 22.46
C THR A 9 19.80 9.86 22.59
N VAL A 10 19.29 9.72 23.82
CA VAL A 10 17.85 9.75 24.12
C VAL A 10 17.60 10.80 25.20
N SER A 11 16.62 11.68 24.96
CA SER A 11 16.27 12.78 25.86
C SER A 11 15.69 12.31 27.20
N ASP A 12 14.93 11.22 27.22
CA ASP A 12 14.42 10.57 28.44
C ASP A 12 14.54 9.04 28.35
N TRP A 13 15.63 8.53 28.90
CA TRP A 13 15.89 7.09 28.96
C TRP A 13 14.91 6.34 29.89
N ARG A 14 14.40 6.99 30.95
CA ARG A 14 13.49 6.33 31.91
C ARG A 14 12.14 6.03 31.27
N ALA A 15 11.59 6.97 30.50
CA ALA A 15 10.37 6.75 29.73
C ALA A 15 10.55 5.61 28.71
N ARG A 16 11.70 5.56 28.02
CA ARG A 16 12.06 4.50 27.06
C ARG A 16 12.09 3.11 27.71
N VAL A 17 12.73 2.98 28.88
CA VAL A 17 12.79 1.73 29.65
C VAL A 17 11.39 1.25 30.03
N HIS A 18 10.52 2.16 30.47
CA HIS A 18 9.13 1.82 30.80
C HIS A 18 8.38 1.25 29.59
N THR A 19 8.51 1.87 28.42
CA THR A 19 7.92 1.36 27.18
C THR A 19 8.49 -0.01 26.78
N LEU A 20 9.81 -0.19 26.85
CA LEU A 20 10.45 -1.47 26.50
C LEU A 20 9.97 -2.63 27.39
N ARG A 21 9.89 -2.40 28.71
CA ARG A 21 9.32 -3.39 29.66
C ARG A 21 7.87 -3.72 29.33
N ARG A 22 7.05 -2.72 29.01
CA ARG A 22 5.65 -2.93 28.62
C ARG A 22 5.51 -3.81 27.37
N HIS A 23 6.48 -3.76 26.46
CA HIS A 23 6.54 -4.60 25.27
C HIS A 23 7.26 -5.94 25.48
N GLY A 24 7.62 -6.28 26.72
CA GLY A 24 8.19 -7.58 27.08
C GLY A 24 9.71 -7.68 26.96
N ALA A 25 10.43 -6.56 26.78
CA ALA A 25 11.89 -6.58 26.75
C ALA A 25 12.46 -6.95 28.13
N THR A 26 13.45 -7.84 28.13
CA THR A 26 14.20 -8.26 29.32
C THR A 26 15.18 -7.17 29.77
N GLU A 27 15.62 -7.23 31.04
CA GLU A 27 16.62 -6.30 31.56
C GLU A 27 17.95 -6.36 30.78
N GLN A 28 18.31 -7.53 30.24
CA GLN A 28 19.49 -7.71 29.39
C GLN A 28 19.34 -6.99 28.05
N GLU A 29 18.17 -7.09 27.40
CA GLU A 29 17.88 -6.38 26.16
C GLU A 29 17.81 -4.87 26.37
N ILE A 30 17.23 -4.42 27.48
CA ILE A 30 17.16 -3.01 27.86
C ILE A 30 18.57 -2.45 28.10
N ALA A 31 19.42 -3.17 28.82
CA ALA A 31 20.82 -2.79 29.03
C ALA A 31 21.60 -2.74 27.70
N PHE A 32 21.37 -3.70 26.79
CA PHE A 32 21.95 -3.69 25.47
C PHE A 32 21.55 -2.44 24.66
N LEU A 33 20.25 -2.14 24.60
CA LEU A 33 19.69 -0.99 23.88
C LEU A 33 20.03 0.37 24.51
N SER A 34 20.51 0.39 25.77
CA SER A 34 20.96 1.61 26.46
C SER A 34 22.30 2.14 25.95
N SER A 35 23.13 1.25 25.40
CA SER A 35 24.53 1.56 25.08
C SER A 35 24.81 1.65 23.59
N ARG A 36 23.96 1.04 22.75
CA ARG A 36 24.19 0.93 21.31
C ARG A 36 22.90 1.09 20.53
N ARG A 37 22.94 1.94 19.50
CA ARG A 37 21.97 1.93 18.40
C ARG A 37 22.49 1.04 17.30
N VAL A 38 21.63 0.19 16.77
CA VAL A 38 21.92 -0.64 15.60
C VAL A 38 20.95 -0.21 14.51
N GLU A 39 21.45 0.38 13.42
CA GLU A 39 20.61 0.83 12.32
C GLU A 39 20.21 -0.38 11.45
N LEU A 40 18.97 -0.85 11.61
CA LEU A 40 18.38 -1.91 10.79
C LEU A 40 18.24 -1.50 9.32
N ASN A 41 18.16 -0.19 9.06
CA ASN A 41 18.12 0.38 7.70
C ASN A 41 19.44 0.19 6.92
N ALA A 42 20.53 -0.24 7.57
CA ALA A 42 21.75 -0.61 6.88
C ALA A 42 21.65 -1.98 6.18
N MET A 43 20.58 -2.74 6.42
CA MET A 43 20.28 -3.98 5.69
C MET A 43 19.55 -3.66 4.39
N THR A 44 19.91 -4.37 3.32
CA THR A 44 19.03 -4.46 2.15
C THR A 44 17.70 -5.12 2.54
N SER A 45 16.62 -4.86 1.80
CA SER A 45 15.32 -5.47 2.06
C SER A 45 15.39 -7.00 2.15
N ARG A 46 16.20 -7.63 1.28
CA ARG A 46 16.41 -9.09 1.33
C ARG A 46 17.10 -9.53 2.62
N GLN A 47 18.19 -8.87 3.03
CA GLN A 47 18.89 -9.19 4.27
C GLN A 47 18.01 -9.01 5.52
N PHE A 48 17.15 -8.00 5.52
CA PHE A 48 16.21 -7.77 6.62
C PHE A 48 15.15 -8.87 6.70
N ILE A 49 14.58 -9.27 5.56
CA ILE A 49 13.61 -10.37 5.50
C ILE A 49 14.26 -11.69 5.94
N ASP A 50 15.45 -12.02 5.45
CA ASP A 50 16.16 -13.25 5.82
C ASP A 50 16.46 -13.29 7.34
N PHE A 51 16.87 -12.15 7.92
CA PHE A 51 17.08 -12.01 9.35
C PHE A 51 15.80 -12.21 10.16
N LEU A 52 14.70 -11.59 9.72
CA LEU A 52 13.40 -11.71 10.38
C LEU A 52 12.89 -13.15 10.32
N GLU A 53 12.95 -13.80 9.17
CA GLU A 53 12.53 -15.19 8.99
C GLU A 53 13.34 -16.13 9.90
N ALA A 54 14.66 -15.96 9.96
CA ALA A 54 15.52 -16.74 10.87
C ALA A 54 15.12 -16.57 12.34
N LYS A 55 14.81 -15.34 12.77
CA LYS A 55 14.37 -15.07 14.15
C LYS A 55 13.00 -15.64 14.46
N LEU A 56 12.06 -15.54 13.52
CA LEU A 56 10.74 -16.15 13.67
C LEU A 56 10.85 -17.68 13.82
N VAL A 57 11.71 -18.32 13.04
CA VAL A 57 12.00 -19.77 13.16
C VAL A 57 12.66 -20.11 14.50
N GLU A 58 13.67 -19.33 14.93
CA GLU A 58 14.36 -19.51 16.22
C GLU A 58 13.38 -19.47 17.41
N HIS A 59 12.40 -18.58 17.37
CA HIS A 59 11.35 -18.48 18.40
C HIS A 59 10.17 -19.43 18.17
N GLY A 60 10.26 -20.38 17.23
CA GLY A 60 9.24 -21.38 16.98
C GLY A 60 7.93 -20.84 16.39
N VAL A 61 7.95 -19.62 15.84
CA VAL A 61 6.78 -19.00 15.20
C VAL A 61 6.47 -19.78 13.94
N LYS A 62 5.29 -20.40 13.91
CA LYS A 62 4.78 -21.11 12.74
C LYS A 62 4.00 -20.15 11.86
N LYS A 63 3.96 -20.43 10.55
CA LYS A 63 3.05 -19.75 9.64
C LYS A 63 1.63 -19.92 10.17
N VAL A 64 0.95 -18.80 10.39
CA VAL A 64 -0.45 -18.80 10.83
C VAL A 64 -1.31 -19.12 9.62
N LEU A 65 -1.97 -20.26 9.66
CA LEU A 65 -3.02 -20.59 8.71
C LEU A 65 -4.34 -20.07 9.29
N PRO A 66 -5.07 -19.18 8.59
CA PRO A 66 -6.40 -18.77 9.03
C PRO A 66 -7.35 -19.97 9.13
N GLU A 67 -8.45 -19.82 9.88
CA GLU A 67 -9.48 -20.84 9.92
C GLU A 67 -10.10 -21.12 8.55
N ALA A 68 -10.68 -22.30 8.37
CA ALA A 68 -11.20 -22.76 7.08
C ALA A 68 -12.22 -21.78 6.45
N GLY A 69 -13.08 -21.16 7.26
CA GLY A 69 -14.05 -20.17 6.77
C GLY A 69 -13.41 -18.90 6.20
N VAL A 70 -12.29 -18.44 6.78
CA VAL A 70 -11.53 -17.30 6.26
C VAL A 70 -10.87 -17.66 4.94
N ILE A 71 -10.28 -18.86 4.85
CA ILE A 71 -9.67 -19.36 3.61
C ILE A 71 -10.72 -19.46 2.51
N GLU A 72 -11.89 -20.06 2.79
CA GLU A 72 -12.96 -20.21 1.81
C GLU A 72 -13.46 -18.86 1.30
N LYS A 73 -13.73 -17.91 2.21
CA LYS A 73 -14.17 -16.56 1.84
C LYS A 73 -13.13 -15.87 0.94
N HIS A 74 -11.84 -16.03 1.27
CA HIS A 74 -10.77 -15.47 0.45
C HIS A 74 -10.69 -16.14 -0.92
N ALA A 75 -10.80 -17.48 -0.98
CA ALA A 75 -10.79 -18.23 -2.23
C ALA A 75 -11.95 -17.81 -3.15
N ARG A 76 -13.16 -17.66 -2.63
CA ARG A 76 -14.33 -17.17 -3.39
C ARG A 76 -14.09 -15.78 -3.96
N ARG A 77 -13.55 -14.85 -3.16
CA ARG A 77 -13.18 -13.50 -3.63
C ARG A 77 -12.14 -13.54 -4.75
N LEU A 78 -11.13 -14.40 -4.66
CA LEU A 78 -10.12 -14.55 -5.70
C LEU A 78 -10.72 -15.11 -7.00
N ILE A 79 -11.65 -16.07 -6.89
CA ILE A 79 -12.38 -16.62 -8.04
C ILE A 79 -13.24 -15.52 -8.67
N GLU A 80 -13.99 -14.76 -7.89
CA GLU A 80 -14.81 -13.64 -8.37
C GLU A 80 -13.96 -12.60 -9.11
N GLN A 81 -12.84 -12.18 -8.53
CA GLN A 81 -11.91 -11.24 -9.17
C GLN A 81 -11.34 -11.79 -10.48
N ARG A 82 -11.08 -13.09 -10.55
CA ARG A 82 -10.64 -13.75 -11.77
C ARG A 82 -11.74 -13.73 -12.82
N LEU A 83 -12.95 -14.19 -12.48
CA LEU A 83 -14.07 -14.24 -13.41
C LEU A 83 -14.43 -12.84 -13.94
N ALA A 84 -14.46 -11.82 -13.06
CA ALA A 84 -14.73 -10.44 -13.46
C ALA A 84 -13.67 -9.90 -14.43
N ARG A 85 -12.39 -10.16 -14.17
CA ARG A 85 -11.31 -9.74 -15.07
C ARG A 85 -11.39 -10.47 -16.42
N ASP A 86 -11.66 -11.77 -16.40
CA ASP A 86 -11.73 -12.59 -17.61
C ASP A 86 -12.94 -12.12 -18.47
N ALA A 87 -14.10 -11.89 -17.86
CA ALA A 87 -15.27 -11.32 -18.53
C ALA A 87 -15.01 -9.90 -19.09
N LEU A 88 -14.34 -9.03 -18.33
CA LEU A 88 -13.97 -7.70 -18.82
C LEU A 88 -12.97 -7.78 -19.99
N ALA A 89 -12.09 -8.77 -19.99
CA ALA A 89 -11.13 -8.96 -21.08
C ALA A 89 -11.81 -9.37 -22.39
N GLU A 90 -12.86 -10.21 -22.31
CA GLU A 90 -13.64 -10.64 -23.47
C GLU A 90 -14.34 -9.46 -24.17
N ILE A 91 -14.93 -8.54 -23.40
CA ILE A 91 -15.66 -7.39 -23.96
C ILE A 91 -14.78 -6.16 -24.21
N ARG A 92 -13.50 -6.19 -23.84
CA ARG A 92 -12.63 -5.00 -23.85
C ARG A 92 -12.47 -4.42 -25.25
N GLU A 93 -12.28 -5.27 -26.24
CA GLU A 93 -12.06 -4.84 -27.63
C GLU A 93 -13.34 -4.21 -28.20
N ASP A 94 -14.50 -4.83 -27.94
CA ASP A 94 -15.80 -4.30 -28.35
C ASP A 94 -16.08 -2.93 -27.72
N LEU A 95 -15.85 -2.79 -26.41
CA LEU A 95 -15.99 -1.51 -25.71
C LEU A 95 -15.04 -0.44 -26.26
N ALA A 96 -13.80 -0.81 -26.60
CA ALA A 96 -12.83 0.12 -27.18
C ALA A 96 -13.27 0.58 -28.58
N ASN A 97 -13.82 -0.32 -29.40
CA ASN A 97 -14.35 0.00 -30.72
C ASN A 97 -15.60 0.88 -30.63
N GLU A 98 -16.51 0.59 -29.71
CA GLU A 98 -17.70 1.42 -29.46
C GLU A 98 -17.32 2.82 -28.98
N ALA A 99 -16.38 2.92 -28.03
CA ALA A 99 -15.87 4.20 -27.55
C ALA A 99 -15.16 5.00 -28.66
N ALA A 100 -14.40 4.35 -29.54
CA ALA A 100 -13.74 5.00 -30.67
C ALA A 100 -14.74 5.54 -31.72
N GLY A 101 -15.92 4.92 -31.81
CA GLY A 101 -17.02 5.37 -32.68
C GLY A 101 -17.92 6.44 -32.03
N TYR A 102 -17.75 6.72 -30.74
CA TYR A 102 -18.58 7.70 -30.05
C TYR A 102 -18.20 9.13 -30.50
N PRO A 103 -19.15 9.94 -30.98
CA PRO A 103 -18.84 11.31 -31.38
C PRO A 103 -18.42 12.12 -30.16
N LEU A 104 -17.25 12.75 -30.25
CA LEU A 104 -16.79 13.74 -29.28
C LEU A 104 -16.98 15.14 -29.86
N PRO A 105 -17.34 16.15 -29.05
CA PRO A 105 -17.39 17.53 -29.51
C PRO A 105 -16.03 17.99 -30.01
N GLU A 106 -16.03 18.76 -31.10
CA GLU A 106 -14.81 19.34 -31.67
C GLU A 106 -14.12 20.32 -30.71
N ASP A 107 -14.88 20.92 -29.80
CA ASP A 107 -14.43 21.92 -28.84
C ASP A 107 -14.16 21.35 -27.44
N LEU A 108 -14.06 20.03 -27.28
CA LEU A 108 -13.87 19.35 -25.99
C LEU A 108 -12.73 19.96 -25.15
N VAL A 109 -11.60 20.29 -25.80
CA VAL A 109 -10.46 20.91 -25.14
C VAL A 109 -10.79 22.30 -24.61
N ALA A 110 -11.48 23.11 -25.42
CA ALA A 110 -11.92 24.45 -25.02
C ALA A 110 -12.95 24.37 -23.89
N TRP A 111 -13.86 23.39 -23.94
CA TRP A 111 -14.81 23.13 -22.86
C TRP A 111 -14.10 22.79 -21.54
N VAL A 112 -13.10 21.89 -21.56
CA VAL A 112 -12.32 21.55 -20.36
C VAL A 112 -11.57 22.78 -19.82
N GLN A 113 -10.98 23.58 -20.70
CA GLN A 113 -10.27 24.82 -20.31
C GLN A 113 -11.21 25.82 -19.62
N ASN A 114 -12.39 26.09 -20.21
CA ASN A 114 -13.36 27.01 -19.63
C ASN A 114 -13.84 26.55 -18.24
N ASN A 115 -14.06 25.25 -18.06
CA ASN A 115 -14.47 24.70 -16.76
C ASN A 115 -13.34 24.75 -15.72
N LEU A 116 -12.07 24.61 -16.13
CA LEU A 116 -10.94 24.77 -15.22
C LEU A 116 -10.69 26.22 -14.83
N ASP A 117 -11.01 27.18 -15.70
CA ASP A 117 -10.97 28.60 -15.36
C ASP A 117 -12.03 28.95 -14.30
N GLU A 118 -13.20 28.32 -14.36
CA GLU A 118 -14.28 28.45 -13.36
C GLU A 118 -13.99 27.66 -12.08
N TYR A 119 -13.38 26.48 -12.19
CA TYR A 119 -13.10 25.55 -11.09
C TYR A 119 -11.61 25.13 -11.03
N PRO A 120 -10.67 26.06 -10.73
CA PRO A 120 -9.23 25.80 -10.81
C PRO A 120 -8.68 24.82 -9.77
N SER A 121 -9.49 24.44 -8.78
CA SER A 121 -9.13 23.44 -7.78
C SER A 121 -9.41 21.99 -8.22
N LEU A 122 -10.15 21.79 -9.31
CA LEU A 122 -10.44 20.47 -9.85
C LEU A 122 -9.32 19.98 -10.78
N ALA A 123 -9.12 18.67 -10.82
CA ALA A 123 -8.26 18.05 -11.82
C ALA A 123 -9.01 17.95 -13.16
N TRP A 124 -8.29 18.12 -14.27
CA TRP A 124 -8.86 18.15 -15.63
C TRP A 124 -9.62 16.87 -16.00
N ASP A 125 -9.18 15.72 -15.50
CA ASP A 125 -9.80 14.40 -15.72
C ASP A 125 -11.11 14.24 -14.94
N THR A 126 -11.20 14.88 -13.78
CA THR A 126 -12.44 14.95 -12.98
C THR A 126 -13.49 15.81 -13.67
N VAL A 127 -13.08 16.97 -14.21
CA VAL A 127 -13.95 17.85 -15.01
C VAL A 127 -14.48 17.12 -16.24
N LEU A 128 -13.61 16.39 -16.94
CA LEU A 128 -13.98 15.59 -18.10
C LEU A 128 -14.93 14.43 -17.75
N ALA A 129 -14.72 13.75 -16.62
CA ALA A 129 -15.58 12.65 -16.17
C ALA A 129 -17.01 13.13 -15.88
N HIS A 130 -17.18 14.25 -15.16
CA HIS A 130 -18.50 14.83 -14.93
C HIS A 130 -19.21 15.22 -16.23
N ALA A 131 -18.47 15.73 -17.23
CA ALA A 131 -19.03 16.10 -18.53
C ALA A 131 -19.66 14.91 -19.28
N ILE A 132 -19.00 13.76 -19.19
CA ILE A 132 -19.43 12.51 -19.83
C ILE A 132 -20.65 11.95 -19.08
N ASP A 133 -20.65 11.98 -17.74
CA ASP A 133 -21.72 11.47 -16.89
C ASP A 133 -23.01 12.31 -16.97
N GLU A 134 -22.91 13.63 -17.12
CA GLU A 134 -24.06 14.53 -17.29
C GLU A 134 -24.67 14.48 -18.70
N GLY A 135 -24.11 13.64 -19.59
CA GLY A 135 -24.57 13.45 -20.95
C GLY A 135 -24.41 14.73 -21.74
N MET A 136 -23.18 15.00 -22.19
CA MET A 136 -22.74 16.06 -23.10
C MET A 136 -23.92 16.69 -23.86
N SER A 137 -24.56 17.66 -23.22
CA SER A 137 -25.78 18.28 -23.71
C SER A 137 -25.37 19.19 -24.86
N SER A 138 -25.56 18.70 -26.07
CA SER A 138 -25.52 19.51 -27.28
C SER A 138 -26.83 20.25 -27.49
#